data_AF-A0A974SSQ6-F1
#
_entry.id   AF-A0A974SSQ6-F1
#
_cell.length_a   1.000
_cell.length_b   1.000
_cell.length_c   1.000
_cell.angle_alpha   90.00
_cell.angle_beta   90.00
_cell.angle_gamma   90.00
#
_symmetry.space_group_name_H-M   'P 1'
#
loop_
_entity.id
_entity.type
_entity.pdbx_description
1 polymer ?
#
loop_
_entity_poly.entity_id
_entity_poly.type
_entity_poly.pdbx_seq_one_letter_code
_entity_poly.pdbx_strand_id
1 'polypeptide(L)'
;MTPLRCTALPALIAALLLAGCATTPAPESKEAPPAKAPAAAEAKPAAAAAPAPSKAQQELAAGIASYENGQHKAAARQLQAALDGGLESKAEQAQAHKYLAFIHCVSRREKQCREEFGKALAADPDFALTPAEAGHPTWGPVFRKLKAAPAAKPAAKPAAKSTTAKQPPQ
;
A
#
# COMPACT_ATOMS: atom_id res chain seq x y z
N MET A 1 41.23 -31.74 6.39
CA MET A 1 42.61 -31.73 5.89
C MET A 1 42.63 -30.91 4.59
N THR A 2 42.55 -29.57 4.68
CA THR A 2 43.61 -28.52 4.52
C THR A 2 43.58 -27.95 3.08
N PRO A 3 43.84 -26.65 2.77
CA PRO A 3 44.13 -25.52 3.65
C PRO A 3 43.34 -24.21 3.42
N LEU A 4 43.26 -23.50 4.54
CA LEU A 4 43.12 -22.07 4.78
C LEU A 4 44.11 -21.23 3.94
N ARG A 5 43.67 -20.11 3.34
CA ARG A 5 44.56 -19.07 2.81
C ARG A 5 44.38 -17.75 3.56
N CYS A 6 45.38 -17.47 4.40
CA CYS A 6 45.73 -16.14 4.89
C CYS A 6 46.44 -15.35 3.79
N THR A 7 46.01 -14.12 3.54
CA THR A 7 46.90 -13.07 3.02
C THR A 7 46.64 -11.81 3.84
N ALA A 8 47.67 -11.39 4.58
CA ALA A 8 47.70 -10.25 5.47
C ALA A 8 48.56 -9.12 4.87
N LEU A 9 48.06 -7.88 5.02
CA LEU A 9 48.72 -6.56 5.14
C LEU A 9 49.62 -6.04 3.99
N PRO A 10 49.96 -4.71 3.91
CA PRO A 10 49.66 -3.54 4.80
C PRO A 10 49.03 -2.33 4.05
N ALA A 11 48.26 -1.42 4.67
CA ALA A 11 48.57 -0.23 5.48
C ALA A 11 49.24 0.97 4.76
N LEU A 12 48.77 2.18 5.12
CA LEU A 12 49.22 3.56 4.79
C LEU A 12 48.66 4.13 3.45
N ILE A 13 47.90 5.24 3.39
CA ILE A 13 48.34 6.64 3.64
C ILE A 13 47.12 7.59 3.81
N ALA A 14 47.28 8.52 4.77
CA ALA A 14 46.75 9.91 4.91
C ALA A 14 45.25 10.21 4.65
N ALA A 15 44.46 10.63 5.64
CA ALA A 15 44.51 11.89 6.41
C ALA A 15 44.11 13.15 5.61
N LEU A 16 43.15 13.88 6.21
CA LEU A 16 42.66 15.24 5.91
C LEU A 16 41.78 15.41 4.67
N LEU A 17 40.50 15.75 4.90
CA LEU A 17 40.00 17.12 4.70
C LEU A 17 38.67 17.33 5.43
N LEU A 18 38.61 18.49 6.08
CA LEU A 18 37.57 19.19 6.83
C LEU A 18 36.16 19.02 6.22
N ALA A 19 35.13 18.64 6.99
CA ALA A 19 34.34 19.51 7.89
C ALA A 19 33.73 20.75 7.19
N GLY A 20 32.41 20.67 6.95
CA GLY A 20 31.51 21.82 6.98
C GLY A 20 31.15 22.47 5.64
N CYS A 21 30.19 21.88 4.90
CA CYS A 21 29.34 22.71 4.05
C CYS A 21 28.44 23.55 4.97
N ALA A 22 28.71 24.84 5.04
CA ALA A 22 27.76 25.82 5.54
C ALA A 22 26.54 25.83 4.62
N THR A 23 25.48 25.11 5.00
CA THR A 23 24.17 25.26 4.38
C THR A 23 23.34 26.19 5.25
N THR A 24 23.15 27.40 4.73
CA THR A 24 22.36 28.50 5.31
C THR A 24 20.93 28.04 5.63
N PRO A 25 20.36 28.38 6.80
CA PRO A 25 18.94 28.23 7.05
C PRO A 25 18.16 29.28 6.26
N ALA A 26 17.31 28.82 5.34
CA ALA A 26 16.31 29.66 4.69
C ALA A 26 15.13 29.91 5.65
N PRO A 27 14.53 31.10 5.60
CA PRO A 27 13.47 31.52 6.52
C PRO A 27 12.17 30.76 6.30
N GLU A 28 11.45 30.58 7.40
CA GLU A 28 10.02 30.29 7.43
C GLU A 28 9.29 31.35 6.57
N SER A 29 8.69 30.88 5.48
CA SER A 29 7.71 31.63 4.68
C SER A 29 6.59 30.67 4.31
N LYS A 30 5.58 30.68 5.18
CA LYS A 30 4.17 30.77 4.80
C LYS A 30 3.97 31.14 3.33
N GLU A 31 3.59 30.17 2.49
CA GLU A 31 2.42 30.29 1.60
C GLU A 31 2.10 28.96 0.93
N ALA A 32 0.81 28.64 0.88
CA ALA A 32 0.26 27.51 0.17
C ALA A 32 0.54 27.61 -1.34
N PRO A 33 0.71 26.50 -2.07
CA PRO A 33 0.69 26.55 -3.52
C PRO A 33 -0.70 27.00 -3.99
N PRO A 34 -0.82 28.02 -4.87
CA PRO A 34 -2.05 28.22 -5.61
C PRO A 34 -2.28 26.98 -6.48
N ALA A 35 -3.46 26.39 -6.30
CA ALA A 35 -4.04 25.43 -7.20
C ALA A 35 -3.92 25.97 -8.64
N LYS A 36 -3.14 25.29 -9.48
CA LYS A 36 -3.33 25.41 -10.92
C LYS A 36 -4.69 24.83 -11.24
N ALA A 37 -5.62 25.72 -11.57
CA ALA A 37 -6.90 25.38 -12.14
C ALA A 37 -6.70 24.56 -13.44
N PRO A 38 -7.49 23.49 -13.64
CA PRO A 38 -7.51 22.76 -14.89
C PRO A 38 -8.22 23.57 -15.97
N ALA A 39 -7.63 23.61 -17.16
CA ALA A 39 -8.33 24.01 -18.37
C ALA A 39 -9.37 22.94 -18.71
N ALA A 40 -10.63 23.36 -18.79
CA ALA A 40 -11.70 22.70 -19.54
C ALA A 40 -11.28 22.55 -21.02
N ALA A 41 -11.78 21.67 -21.86
CA ALA A 41 -13.00 20.86 -21.88
C ALA A 41 -12.67 19.56 -22.66
N GLU A 42 -13.47 18.49 -22.61
CA GLU A 42 -14.55 18.30 -23.60
C GLU A 42 -15.75 17.60 -22.95
N ALA A 43 -16.92 18.24 -23.06
CA ALA A 43 -18.20 17.73 -22.61
C ALA A 43 -18.80 16.82 -23.70
N LYS A 44 -19.12 15.58 -23.33
CA LYS A 44 -19.97 14.65 -24.10
C LYS A 44 -21.33 14.51 -23.37
N PRO A 45 -22.47 14.44 -24.08
CA PRO A 45 -23.78 14.81 -23.54
C PRO A 45 -24.25 13.96 -22.36
N ALA A 46 -25.00 14.62 -21.47
CA ALA A 46 -25.58 14.12 -20.24
C ALA A 46 -26.25 12.74 -20.40
N ALA A 47 -25.57 11.71 -19.91
CA ALA A 47 -26.23 10.56 -19.32
C ALA A 47 -26.84 11.03 -17.97
N ALA A 48 -28.03 10.54 -17.65
CA ALA A 48 -28.73 10.80 -16.40
C ALA A 48 -27.75 10.86 -15.21
N ALA A 49 -27.81 11.95 -14.44
CA ALA A 49 -26.84 12.23 -13.40
C ALA A 49 -26.74 11.04 -12.43
N ALA A 50 -25.60 10.34 -12.45
CA ALA A 50 -25.29 9.35 -11.45
C ALA A 50 -25.33 10.04 -10.07
N PRO A 51 -25.84 9.37 -9.02
CA PRO A 51 -25.82 9.92 -7.68
C PRO A 51 -24.40 10.29 -7.25
N ALA A 52 -24.27 11.35 -6.47
CA ALA A 52 -22.97 11.78 -5.94
C ALA A 52 -22.31 10.65 -5.12
N PRO A 53 -20.97 10.49 -5.19
CA PRO A 53 -20.28 9.42 -4.48
C PRO A 53 -20.41 9.59 -2.97
N SER A 54 -20.66 8.48 -2.27
CA SER A 54 -20.66 8.44 -0.82
C SER A 54 -19.27 8.75 -0.25
N LYS A 55 -19.20 9.05 1.05
CA LYS A 55 -17.92 9.26 1.73
C LYS A 55 -16.99 8.04 1.61
N ALA A 56 -17.52 6.82 1.70
CA ALA A 56 -16.73 5.60 1.54
C ALA A 56 -16.13 5.50 0.12
N GLN A 57 -16.91 5.87 -0.91
CA GLN A 57 -16.43 5.89 -2.30
C GLN A 57 -15.38 6.98 -2.52
N GLN A 58 -15.49 8.13 -1.86
CA GLN A 58 -14.48 9.18 -1.88
C GLN A 58 -13.17 8.72 -1.24
N GLU A 59 -13.23 8.04 -0.09
CA GLU A 59 -12.04 7.44 0.55
C GLU A 59 -11.41 6.35 -0.31
N LEU A 60 -12.21 5.54 -1.01
CA LEU A 60 -11.70 4.55 -1.96
C LEU A 60 -10.92 5.24 -3.08
N ALA A 61 -11.52 6.24 -3.72
CA ALA A 61 -10.88 7.00 -4.79
C ALA A 61 -9.59 7.68 -4.31
N ALA A 62 -9.61 8.30 -3.13
CA ALA A 62 -8.43 8.90 -2.52
C ALA A 62 -7.33 7.87 -2.22
N GLY A 63 -7.70 6.71 -1.68
CA GLY A 63 -6.78 5.61 -1.40
C GLY A 63 -6.10 5.06 -2.63
N ILE A 64 -6.85 4.90 -3.72
CA ILE A 64 -6.32 4.51 -5.02
C ILE A 64 -5.35 5.57 -5.53
N ALA A 65 -5.75 6.84 -5.54
CA ALA A 65 -4.88 7.93 -6.00
C ALA A 65 -3.58 8.01 -5.18
N SER A 66 -3.64 7.86 -3.85
CA SER A 66 -2.44 7.83 -3.02
C SER A 66 -1.56 6.62 -3.31
N TYR A 67 -2.12 5.45 -3.66
CA TYR A 67 -1.33 4.28 -4.06
C TYR A 67 -0.57 4.53 -5.36
N GLU A 68 -1.25 5.04 -6.39
CA GLU A 68 -0.65 5.35 -7.69
C GLU A 68 0.45 6.42 -7.56
N ASN A 69 0.33 7.32 -6.58
CA ASN A 69 1.36 8.31 -6.24
C ASN A 69 2.48 7.78 -5.32
N GLY A 70 2.53 6.47 -5.04
CA GLY A 70 3.54 5.84 -4.18
C GLY A 70 3.37 6.12 -2.68
N GLN A 71 2.29 6.78 -2.26
CA GLN A 71 2.00 7.12 -0.87
C GLN A 71 1.35 5.93 -0.14
N HIS A 72 2.03 4.79 -0.10
CA HIS A 72 1.45 3.51 0.39
C HIS A 72 0.87 3.58 1.81
N LYS A 73 1.45 4.38 2.71
CA LYS A 73 0.92 4.56 4.08
C LYS A 73 -0.39 5.33 4.11
N ALA A 74 -0.51 6.39 3.29
CA ALA A 74 -1.76 7.16 3.17
C ALA A 74 -2.84 6.31 2.51
N ALA A 75 -2.48 5.66 1.39
CA ALA A 75 -3.34 4.76 0.65
C ALA A 75 -3.95 3.68 1.55
N ALA A 76 -3.13 2.97 2.32
CA ALA A 76 -3.62 1.92 3.23
C ALA A 76 -4.65 2.44 4.25
N ARG A 77 -4.47 3.65 4.77
CA ARG A 77 -5.41 4.26 5.72
C ARG A 77 -6.74 4.63 5.07
N GLN A 78 -6.69 5.24 3.89
CA GLN A 78 -7.89 5.66 3.14
C GLN A 78 -8.68 4.45 2.64
N LEU A 79 -7.99 3.43 2.10
CA LEU A 79 -8.63 2.18 1.67
C LEU A 79 -9.31 1.45 2.84
N GLN A 80 -8.67 1.43 4.02
CA GLN A 80 -9.30 0.88 5.22
C GLN A 80 -10.50 1.74 5.65
N ALA A 81 -10.40 3.07 5.62
CA ALA A 81 -11.51 3.96 5.94
C ALA A 81 -12.69 3.80 4.97
N ALA A 82 -12.43 3.51 3.68
CA ALA A 82 -13.45 3.20 2.70
C ALA A 82 -14.21 1.92 3.07
N LEU A 83 -13.48 0.86 3.41
CA LEU A 83 -14.06 -0.42 3.85
C LEU A 83 -14.87 -0.25 5.14
N ASP A 84 -14.32 0.45 6.13
CA ASP A 84 -14.98 0.71 7.42
C ASP A 84 -16.21 1.63 7.25
N GLY A 85 -16.20 2.49 6.23
CA GLY A 85 -17.30 3.38 5.87
C GLY A 85 -18.46 2.72 5.14
N GLY A 86 -18.35 1.43 4.80
CA GLY A 86 -19.41 0.66 4.15
C GLY A 86 -19.53 0.93 2.66
N LEU A 87 -18.64 0.34 1.86
CA LEU A 87 -18.80 0.30 0.40
C LEU A 87 -19.94 -0.66 0.04
N GLU A 88 -21.00 -0.16 -0.61
CA GLU A 88 -22.16 -0.97 -1.00
C GLU A 88 -21.84 -1.95 -2.13
N SER A 89 -20.96 -1.57 -3.06
CA SER A 89 -20.57 -2.42 -4.18
C SER A 89 -19.53 -3.45 -3.78
N LYS A 90 -19.83 -4.73 -4.02
CA LYS A 90 -18.88 -5.83 -3.86
C LYS A 90 -17.62 -5.63 -4.70
N ALA A 91 -17.75 -5.08 -5.90
CA ALA A 91 -16.62 -4.78 -6.77
C ALA A 91 -15.72 -3.68 -6.16
N GLU A 92 -16.31 -2.65 -5.54
CA GLU A 92 -15.55 -1.60 -4.84
C GLU A 92 -14.86 -2.14 -3.59
N GLN A 93 -15.52 -3.02 -2.81
CA GLN A 93 -14.91 -3.71 -1.68
C GLN A 93 -13.71 -4.56 -2.13
N ALA A 94 -13.88 -5.34 -3.21
CA ALA A 94 -12.81 -6.16 -3.78
C ALA A 94 -11.66 -5.30 -4.31
N GLN A 95 -11.97 -4.14 -4.92
CA GLN A 95 -10.97 -3.18 -5.37
C GLN A 95 -10.18 -2.58 -4.19
N ALA A 96 -10.84 -2.22 -3.08
CA ALA A 96 -10.16 -1.73 -1.90
C ALA A 96 -9.18 -2.78 -1.33
N HIS A 97 -9.65 -4.02 -1.18
CA HIS A 97 -8.83 -5.15 -0.75
C HIS A 97 -7.69 -5.47 -1.73
N LYS A 98 -7.89 -5.33 -3.04
CA LYS A 98 -6.82 -5.46 -4.06
C LYS A 98 -5.67 -4.51 -3.77
N TYR A 99 -5.95 -3.22 -3.60
CA TYR A 99 -4.91 -2.23 -3.38
C TYR A 99 -4.21 -2.42 -2.01
N LEU A 100 -4.94 -2.81 -0.97
CA LEU A 100 -4.33 -3.21 0.30
C LEU A 100 -3.39 -4.42 0.11
N ALA A 101 -3.81 -5.43 -0.66
CA ALA A 101 -2.98 -6.59 -0.96
C ALA A 101 -1.68 -6.18 -1.68
N PHE A 102 -1.76 -5.32 -2.69
CA PHE A 102 -0.59 -4.79 -3.38
C PHE A 102 0.39 -4.10 -2.42
N ILE A 103 -0.13 -3.20 -1.56
CA ILE A 103 0.67 -2.50 -0.54
C ILE A 103 1.38 -3.50 0.40
N HIS A 104 0.67 -4.53 0.86
CA HIS A 104 1.26 -5.56 1.72
C HIS A 104 2.33 -6.38 1.01
N CYS A 105 2.09 -6.75 -0.24
CA CYS A 105 3.03 -7.52 -1.04
C CYS A 105 4.34 -6.76 -1.27
N VAL A 106 4.29 -5.50 -1.71
CA VAL A 106 5.51 -4.69 -1.93
C VAL A 106 6.21 -4.36 -0.61
N SER A 107 5.48 -4.36 0.51
CA SER A 107 6.05 -4.19 1.85
C SER A 107 6.62 -5.50 2.46
N ARG A 108 6.74 -6.58 1.68
CA ARG A 108 7.24 -7.90 2.13
C ARG A 108 6.40 -8.53 3.26
N ARG A 109 5.13 -8.13 3.38
CA ARG A 109 4.15 -8.66 4.33
C ARG A 109 3.26 -9.71 3.66
N GLU A 110 3.86 -10.85 3.29
CA GLU A 110 3.21 -11.84 2.41
C GLU A 110 1.94 -12.45 3.03
N LYS A 111 1.93 -12.69 4.35
CA LYS A 111 0.74 -13.20 5.04
C LYS A 111 -0.45 -12.26 4.85
N GLN A 112 -0.26 -10.98 5.14
CA GLN A 112 -1.30 -9.96 4.98
C GLN A 112 -1.69 -9.77 3.51
N CYS A 113 -0.71 -9.84 2.59
CA CYS A 113 -1.01 -9.78 1.15
C CYS A 113 -1.98 -10.89 0.72
N ARG A 114 -1.75 -12.13 1.17
CA ARG A 114 -2.66 -13.26 0.91
C ARG A 114 -4.04 -13.05 1.54
N GLU A 115 -4.07 -12.57 2.77
CA GLU A 115 -5.32 -12.31 3.50
C GLU A 115 -6.18 -11.27 2.77
N GLU A 116 -5.59 -10.17 2.31
CA GLU A 116 -6.32 -9.12 1.58
C GLU A 116 -6.83 -9.61 0.22
N PHE A 117 -6.03 -10.36 -0.55
CA PHE A 117 -6.56 -10.98 -1.78
C PHE A 117 -7.67 -12.00 -1.51
N GLY A 118 -7.57 -12.75 -0.41
CA GLY A 118 -8.64 -13.65 0.02
C GLY A 118 -9.93 -12.89 0.34
N LYS A 119 -9.83 -11.74 1.00
CA LYS A 119 -10.98 -10.85 1.25
C LYS A 119 -11.54 -10.26 -0.04
N ALA A 120 -10.69 -9.90 -1.01
CA ALA A 120 -11.15 -9.41 -2.31
C ALA A 120 -12.00 -10.47 -3.03
N LEU A 121 -11.52 -11.72 -3.11
CA LEU A 121 -12.26 -12.85 -3.70
C LEU A 121 -13.50 -13.24 -2.90
N ALA A 122 -13.50 -13.02 -1.58
CA ALA A 122 -14.68 -13.27 -0.74
C ALA A 122 -15.76 -12.19 -0.92
N ALA A 123 -15.37 -10.94 -1.13
CA ALA A 123 -16.28 -9.84 -1.43
C ALA A 123 -16.90 -10.01 -2.82
N ASP A 124 -16.07 -10.31 -3.82
CA ASP A 124 -16.47 -10.53 -5.21
C ASP A 124 -15.79 -11.80 -5.77
N PRO A 125 -16.51 -12.93 -5.88
CA PRO A 125 -15.95 -14.18 -6.42
C PRO A 125 -15.48 -14.08 -7.88
N ASP A 126 -16.06 -13.16 -8.66
CA ASP A 126 -15.69 -12.93 -10.06
C ASP A 126 -14.45 -12.03 -10.19
N PHE A 127 -13.95 -11.48 -9.07
CA PHE A 127 -12.79 -10.62 -9.03
C PHE A 127 -11.57 -11.26 -9.73
N ALA A 128 -10.94 -10.46 -10.58
CA ALA A 128 -9.74 -10.81 -11.30
C ALA A 128 -8.82 -9.59 -11.42
N LEU A 129 -7.52 -9.85 -11.32
CA LEU A 129 -6.50 -8.88 -11.72
C LEU A 129 -6.49 -8.74 -13.23
N THR A 130 -6.21 -7.53 -13.72
CA THR A 130 -5.92 -7.32 -15.15
C THR A 130 -4.67 -8.11 -15.57
N PRO A 131 -4.48 -8.40 -16.86
CA PRO A 131 -3.28 -9.11 -17.32
C PRO A 131 -1.97 -8.44 -16.90
N ALA A 132 -1.93 -7.10 -16.93
CA ALA A 132 -0.77 -6.32 -16.49
C ALA A 132 -0.48 -6.50 -14.99
N GLU A 133 -1.52 -6.44 -14.14
CA GLU A 133 -1.37 -6.65 -12.70
C GLU A 133 -1.01 -8.10 -12.37
N ALA A 134 -1.63 -9.08 -13.02
CA ALA A 134 -1.40 -10.50 -12.78
C ALA A 134 0.04 -10.95 -13.14
N GLY A 135 0.69 -10.23 -14.06
CA GLY A 135 2.08 -10.45 -14.46
C GLY A 135 3.14 -9.95 -13.47
N HIS A 136 2.76 -9.19 -12.43
CA HIS A 136 3.73 -8.59 -11.52
C HIS A 136 4.47 -9.65 -10.68
N PRO A 137 5.82 -9.60 -10.56
CA PRO A 137 6.60 -10.65 -9.93
C PRO A 137 6.31 -10.81 -8.43
N THR A 138 5.95 -9.74 -7.73
CA THR A 138 5.76 -9.77 -6.27
C THR A 138 4.40 -10.34 -5.85
N TRP A 139 3.31 -10.00 -6.54
CA TRP A 139 1.94 -10.37 -6.13
C TRP A 139 1.24 -11.31 -7.10
N GLY A 140 1.63 -11.36 -8.37
CA GLY A 140 1.05 -12.27 -9.36
C GLY A 140 1.08 -13.74 -8.93
N PRO A 141 2.23 -14.27 -8.46
CA PRO A 141 2.30 -15.64 -7.93
C PRO A 141 1.41 -15.86 -6.71
N VAL A 142 1.23 -14.85 -5.87
CA VAL A 142 0.39 -14.91 -4.66
C VAL A 142 -1.08 -15.02 -5.04
N PHE A 143 -1.55 -14.13 -5.92
CA PHE A 143 -2.94 -14.13 -6.40
C PHE A 143 -3.29 -15.41 -7.17
N ARG A 144 -2.39 -15.89 -8.05
CA ARG A 144 -2.61 -17.14 -8.80
C ARG A 144 -2.75 -18.36 -7.89
N LYS A 145 -1.94 -18.45 -6.82
CA LYS A 145 -2.07 -19.52 -5.83
C LYS A 145 -3.42 -19.49 -5.12
N LEU A 146 -3.97 -18.30 -4.85
CA LEU A 146 -5.27 -18.16 -4.21
C LEU A 146 -6.42 -18.55 -5.14
N LYS A 147 -6.40 -18.15 -6.41
CA LYS A 147 -7.44 -18.57 -7.38
C LYS A 147 -7.43 -20.06 -7.71
N ALA A 148 -6.27 -20.72 -7.60
CA ALA A 148 -6.14 -22.16 -7.80
C ALA A 148 -6.56 -22.98 -6.56
N ALA A 149 -6.64 -22.35 -5.39
CA ALA A 149 -7.10 -23.03 -4.19
C ALA A 149 -8.64 -23.12 -4.20
N PRO A 150 -9.24 -24.30 -3.95
CA PRO A 150 -10.68 -24.38 -3.73
C PRO A 150 -11.03 -23.44 -2.57
N ALA A 151 -12.08 -22.62 -2.75
CA ALA A 151 -12.46 -21.53 -1.85
C ALA A 151 -12.30 -21.94 -0.37
N ALA A 152 -11.19 -21.50 0.23
CA ALA A 152 -10.90 -21.81 1.61
C ALA A 152 -11.92 -21.07 2.46
N LYS A 153 -12.65 -21.81 3.31
CA LYS A 153 -13.61 -21.25 4.27
C LYS A 153 -12.96 -20.07 5.00
N PRO A 154 -13.64 -18.92 5.15
CA PRO A 154 -13.04 -17.73 5.73
C PRO A 154 -12.55 -18.07 7.14
N ALA A 155 -11.22 -17.97 7.33
CA ALA A 155 -10.62 -18.13 8.64
C ALA A 155 -11.12 -17.00 9.54
N ALA A 156 -12.04 -17.35 10.44
CA ALA A 156 -12.47 -16.49 11.52
C ALA A 156 -11.23 -15.93 12.25
N LYS A 157 -11.20 -14.61 12.47
CA LYS A 157 -10.15 -13.91 13.22
C LYS A 157 -9.85 -14.69 14.52
N PRO A 158 -8.59 -15.09 14.82
CA PRO A 158 -8.26 -15.31 16.21
C PRO A 158 -8.31 -13.93 16.89
N ALA A 159 -9.22 -13.78 17.84
CA ALA A 159 -9.28 -12.62 18.71
C ALA A 159 -7.88 -12.35 19.26
N ALA A 160 -7.36 -11.15 18.99
CA ALA A 160 -6.15 -10.66 19.62
C ALA A 160 -6.39 -10.64 21.13
N LYS A 161 -5.75 -11.56 21.86
CA LYS A 161 -5.64 -11.45 23.31
C LYS A 161 -4.71 -10.27 23.59
N SER A 162 -5.29 -9.19 24.10
CA SER A 162 -4.56 -8.09 24.71
C SER A 162 -3.85 -8.61 25.96
N THR A 163 -2.60 -9.05 25.83
CA THR A 163 -1.76 -9.29 27.01
C THR A 163 -1.36 -7.92 27.55
N THR A 164 -2.07 -7.50 28.58
CA THR A 164 -1.66 -6.43 29.49
C THR A 164 -0.34 -6.84 30.16
N ALA A 165 0.78 -6.34 29.65
CA ALA A 165 2.06 -6.45 30.32
C ALA A 165 2.17 -5.29 31.31
N LYS A 166 1.93 -5.61 32.57
CA LYS A 166 2.12 -4.74 33.73
C LYS A 166 3.61 -4.38 33.83
N GLN A 167 3.96 -3.13 33.54
CA GLN A 167 5.30 -2.60 33.71
C GLN A 167 5.60 -2.40 35.21
N PRO A 168 6.70 -2.94 35.76
CA PRO A 168 7.10 -2.66 37.14
C PRO A 168 7.68 -1.23 37.26
N PRO A 169 7.51 -0.57 38.43
CA PRO A 169 8.07 0.75 38.66
C PRO A 169 9.59 0.69 38.83
N GLN A 170 10.26 1.75 38.35
CA GLN A 170 11.66 2.07 38.65
C GLN A 170 11.76 2.63 40.07
#